data_AF-A0A077ZJ52-F1
#
_entry.id   AF-A0A077ZJ52-F1
#
_cell.length_a   1.000
_cell.length_b   1.000
_cell.length_c   1.000
_cell.angle_alpha   90.00
_cell.angle_beta   90.00
_cell.angle_gamma   90.00
#
_symmetry.space_group_name_H-M   'P 1'
#
loop_
_entity.id
_entity.type
_entity.pdbx_description
1 polymer ?
#
loop_
_entity_poly.entity_id
_entity_poly.type
_entity_poly.pdbx_seq_one_letter_code
_entity_poly.pdbx_strand_id
1 'polypeptide(L)'
;MPGYIRLNSQQRCQNVGEASSQNLLSNEATFAPNQMLEAATDALSNWQHVQNLDEFFTNIYEYHQRHGFYCLLLADLLELFQFVFVVAFAIILTTCVDYRILFDGRIADMTRASLWDVIDCSGDGAACSLSNPWMIVTIIFASVFWLHRLVRFFYRCTVFLDIRNFYYTVLKVEDSMLRNMTWYDVQDRLCDKNAPYKLCIQKSHLTSMDIYQRILRRKNYMVAMFNKGLLPVRLKLPLIGDVCFMTLGFKFNLELLFFWGPWAPWENYWQLKADYKRRDGRQKLRDHLSRVILWFGLVNLLLAPLVFIWQILYCLFTYVEMLKREPSILGTRKWSMYGRYFFRHFNELDHELDNRLCYAYKPASLYMQMFYSSTAEIIAKNVAFVASALFSVFFILSIYDEDVLRVHNVLQLLTISGCIVAACNMFIQVSINSHSILMQ
;
A
#
# COMPACT_ATOMS: atom_id res chain seq x y z
N MET A 1 -10.18 1.26 -1.58
CA MET A 1 -8.92 0.82 -2.23
C MET A 1 -7.92 0.61 -1.13
N PRO A 2 -7.27 -0.55 -1.03
CA PRO A 2 -6.11 -0.67 -0.18
C PRO A 2 -5.04 0.20 -0.81
N GLY A 3 -4.44 1.06 0.00
CA GLY A 3 -3.10 1.51 -0.32
C GLY A 3 -2.26 0.28 -0.53
N TYR A 4 -1.72 0.14 -1.74
CA TYR A 4 -0.52 -0.63 -1.97
C TYR A 4 0.56 -0.07 -1.03
N ILE A 5 0.56 -0.52 0.22
CA ILE A 5 1.74 -0.52 1.04
C ILE A 5 2.53 -1.71 0.49
N ARG A 6 3.38 -1.43 -0.50
CA ARG A 6 4.48 -2.33 -0.85
C ARG A 6 5.42 -2.38 0.35
N LEU A 7 5.08 -3.19 1.36
CA LEU A 7 6.04 -3.57 2.41
C LEU A 7 7.17 -4.43 1.82
N ASN A 8 6.99 -5.00 0.62
CA ASN A 8 7.99 -5.83 -0.04
C ASN A 8 8.86 -5.11 -1.10
N SER A 9 8.73 -3.79 -1.33
CA SER A 9 9.64 -3.12 -2.28
C SER A 9 11.05 -2.88 -1.70
N GLN A 10 11.20 -2.78 -0.38
CA GLN A 10 12.53 -2.58 0.23
C GLN A 10 13.42 -3.83 0.17
N GLN A 11 12.86 -5.04 0.25
CA GLN A 11 13.62 -6.28 0.02
C GLN A 11 13.96 -6.48 -1.47
N ARG A 12 13.16 -5.95 -2.41
CA ARG A 12 13.44 -6.09 -3.85
C ARG A 12 14.61 -5.21 -4.31
N CYS A 13 14.85 -4.05 -3.67
CA CYS A 13 15.97 -3.19 -4.05
C CYS A 13 17.36 -3.72 -3.59
N GLN A 14 17.45 -4.82 -2.84
CA GLN A 14 18.73 -5.38 -2.36
C GLN A 14 19.26 -6.59 -3.15
N ASN A 15 18.47 -7.21 -4.03
CA ASN A 15 18.78 -8.53 -4.61
C ASN A 15 18.81 -8.60 -6.16
N VAL A 16 19.01 -7.49 -6.87
CA VAL A 16 19.08 -7.53 -8.35
C VAL A 16 20.53 -7.76 -8.80
N GLY A 17 20.95 -9.03 -8.70
CA GLY A 17 22.16 -9.58 -9.29
C GLY A 17 21.87 -10.26 -10.63
N GLU A 18 22.85 -10.16 -11.52
CA GLU A 18 22.89 -10.55 -12.93
C GLU A 18 22.41 -11.98 -13.24
N ALA A 19 21.64 -12.16 -14.32
CA ALA A 19 21.60 -13.43 -15.04
C ALA A 19 21.25 -13.24 -16.52
N SER A 20 22.19 -13.67 -17.35
CA SER A 20 22.29 -13.59 -18.80
C SER A 20 21.50 -14.68 -19.54
N SER A 21 21.00 -14.31 -20.73
CA SER A 21 20.28 -15.11 -21.71
C SER A 21 21.10 -16.29 -22.29
N GLN A 22 20.47 -17.44 -22.52
CA GLN A 22 20.87 -18.39 -23.57
C GLN A 22 19.66 -19.08 -24.21
N ASN A 23 19.70 -19.13 -25.54
CA ASN A 23 18.73 -19.69 -26.47
C ASN A 23 18.62 -21.22 -26.40
N LEU A 24 17.47 -21.78 -26.76
CA LEU A 24 17.41 -23.06 -27.51
C LEU A 24 16.08 -23.22 -28.25
N LEU A 25 16.21 -23.49 -29.55
CA LEU A 25 15.16 -23.76 -30.52
C LEU A 25 14.76 -25.24 -30.55
N SER A 26 13.63 -25.47 -31.24
CA SER A 26 13.11 -26.68 -31.88
C SER A 26 12.47 -27.76 -31.00
N ASN A 27 11.16 -27.95 -31.16
CA ASN A 27 10.61 -29.15 -31.79
C ASN A 27 9.15 -28.94 -32.20
N GLU A 28 8.90 -29.12 -33.50
CA GLU A 28 7.60 -29.10 -34.15
C GLU A 28 6.94 -30.48 -33.99
N ALA A 29 5.71 -30.52 -33.47
CA ALA A 29 4.87 -31.70 -33.48
C ALA A 29 3.53 -31.37 -34.16
N THR A 30 3.29 -32.08 -35.25
CA THR A 30 2.15 -32.03 -36.18
C THR A 30 0.84 -32.42 -35.47
N PHE A 31 -0.17 -31.54 -35.46
CA PHE A 31 -1.54 -31.92 -35.03
C PHE A 31 -2.64 -31.21 -35.84
N ALA A 32 -3.72 -31.94 -36.09
CA ALA A 32 -4.68 -31.75 -37.19
C ALA A 32 -5.51 -30.42 -37.14
N PRO A 33 -5.70 -29.73 -38.29
CA PRO A 33 -6.18 -28.34 -38.35
C PRO A 33 -7.69 -28.12 -38.10
N ASN A 34 -8.50 -29.18 -38.04
CA ASN A 34 -9.95 -29.00 -38.14
C ASN A 34 -10.67 -28.80 -36.79
N GLN A 35 -10.14 -29.31 -35.68
CA GLN A 35 -10.71 -29.07 -34.34
C GLN A 35 -10.20 -27.77 -33.69
N MET A 36 -9.00 -27.31 -34.07
CA MET A 36 -8.47 -26.03 -33.58
C MET A 36 -9.19 -24.83 -34.21
N LEU A 37 -9.77 -24.98 -35.41
CA LEU A 37 -10.39 -23.86 -36.12
C LEU A 37 -11.71 -23.43 -35.46
N GLU A 38 -12.58 -24.37 -35.07
CA GLU A 38 -13.86 -24.08 -34.39
C GLU A 38 -13.67 -23.49 -33.00
N ALA A 39 -12.76 -24.07 -32.19
CA ALA A 39 -12.44 -23.54 -30.87
C ALA A 39 -11.75 -22.16 -30.94
N ALA A 40 -10.93 -21.94 -31.98
CA ALA A 40 -10.32 -20.63 -32.21
C ALA A 40 -11.36 -19.58 -32.59
N THR A 41 -12.34 -19.90 -33.44
CA THR A 41 -13.39 -18.94 -33.85
C THR A 41 -14.26 -18.48 -32.68
N ASP A 42 -14.61 -19.38 -31.77
CA ASP A 42 -15.40 -19.03 -30.58
C ASP A 42 -14.60 -18.18 -29.59
N ALA A 43 -13.33 -18.55 -29.35
CA ALA A 43 -12.43 -17.76 -28.52
C ALA A 43 -12.09 -16.39 -29.14
N LEU A 44 -12.03 -16.30 -30.48
CA LEU A 44 -11.84 -15.06 -31.23
C LEU A 44 -13.04 -14.12 -31.06
N SER A 45 -14.27 -14.66 -31.03
CA SER A 45 -15.49 -13.85 -30.96
C SER A 45 -15.60 -13.02 -29.67
N ASN A 46 -15.17 -13.57 -28.52
CA ASN A 46 -15.30 -12.93 -27.22
C ASN A 46 -14.45 -11.67 -27.04
N TRP A 47 -13.35 -11.54 -27.80
CA TRP A 47 -12.40 -10.43 -27.67
C TRP A 47 -12.52 -9.40 -28.80
N GLN A 48 -13.41 -9.63 -29.76
CA GLN A 48 -13.71 -8.65 -30.79
C GLN A 48 -14.52 -7.49 -30.17
N HIS A 49 -14.02 -6.26 -30.32
CA HIS A 49 -14.70 -5.02 -29.89
C HIS A 49 -14.86 -4.85 -28.37
N VAL A 50 -13.75 -4.93 -27.63
CA VAL A 50 -13.74 -4.57 -26.19
C VAL A 50 -14.20 -3.11 -26.01
N GLN A 51 -15.32 -2.91 -25.30
CA GLN A 51 -15.94 -1.59 -25.14
C GLN A 51 -15.05 -0.59 -24.37
N ASN A 52 -14.41 -1.03 -23.29
CA ASN A 52 -13.54 -0.20 -22.45
C ASN A 52 -12.09 -0.68 -22.50
N LEU A 53 -11.40 -0.29 -23.57
CA LEU A 53 -9.99 -0.63 -23.77
C LEU A 53 -9.04 -0.04 -22.71
N ASP A 54 -9.38 1.10 -22.10
CA ASP A 54 -8.55 1.72 -21.05
C ASP A 54 -8.53 0.83 -19.79
N GLU A 55 -9.69 0.36 -19.36
CA GLU A 55 -9.81 -0.59 -18.24
C GLU A 55 -9.20 -1.95 -18.59
N PHE A 56 -9.44 -2.45 -19.80
CA PHE A 56 -8.88 -3.72 -20.27
C PHE A 56 -7.35 -3.75 -20.21
N PHE A 57 -6.67 -2.77 -20.81
CA PHE A 57 -5.20 -2.71 -20.75
C PHE A 57 -4.67 -2.45 -19.34
N THR A 58 -5.42 -1.70 -18.53
CA THR A 58 -5.07 -1.50 -17.11
C THR A 58 -5.12 -2.82 -16.35
N ASN A 59 -6.12 -3.66 -16.60
CA ASN A 59 -6.27 -4.97 -15.95
C ASN A 59 -5.22 -5.97 -16.45
N ILE A 60 -4.88 -5.96 -17.75
CA ILE A 60 -3.75 -6.75 -18.29
C ILE A 60 -2.45 -6.36 -17.60
N TYR A 61 -2.18 -5.05 -17.49
CA TYR A 61 -0.99 -4.56 -16.79
C TYR A 61 -0.99 -4.96 -15.32
N GLU A 62 -2.11 -4.81 -14.60
CA GLU A 62 -2.22 -5.23 -13.21
C GLU A 62 -2.00 -6.74 -13.04
N TYR A 63 -2.55 -7.56 -13.94
CA TYR A 63 -2.39 -9.02 -13.95
C TYR A 63 -0.91 -9.43 -14.06
N HIS A 64 -0.17 -8.81 -14.99
CA HIS A 64 1.26 -9.03 -15.13
C HIS A 64 2.04 -8.60 -13.88
N GLN A 65 1.79 -7.40 -13.36
CA GLN A 65 2.52 -6.87 -12.19
C GLN A 65 2.21 -7.63 -10.90
N ARG A 66 1.06 -8.31 -10.82
CA ARG A 66 0.64 -9.17 -9.69
C ARG A 66 1.05 -10.63 -9.85
N HIS A 67 1.82 -10.99 -10.89
CA HIS A 67 2.34 -12.34 -11.14
C HIS A 67 1.26 -13.41 -11.38
N GLY A 68 0.13 -13.02 -12.00
CA GLY A 68 -0.92 -13.94 -12.42
C GLY A 68 -2.13 -14.02 -11.48
N PHE A 69 -3.08 -14.88 -11.84
CA PHE A 69 -4.42 -14.92 -11.24
C PHE A 69 -4.41 -15.33 -9.76
N TYR A 70 -3.71 -16.42 -9.44
CA TYR A 70 -3.69 -16.98 -8.09
C TYR A 70 -3.07 -16.02 -7.07
N CYS A 71 -1.96 -15.37 -7.43
CA CYS A 71 -1.31 -14.39 -6.56
C CYS A 71 -2.20 -13.17 -6.30
N LEU A 72 -2.92 -12.70 -7.33
CA LEU A 72 -3.88 -11.61 -7.20
C LEU A 72 -5.06 -12.00 -6.29
N LEU A 73 -5.67 -13.15 -6.54
CA LEU A 73 -6.82 -13.65 -5.77
C LEU A 73 -6.47 -13.86 -4.30
N LEU A 74 -5.33 -14.51 -4.02
CA LEU A 74 -4.86 -14.78 -2.67
C LEU A 74 -4.57 -13.48 -1.92
N ALA A 75 -3.92 -12.51 -2.57
CA ALA A 75 -3.63 -11.21 -1.94
C ALA A 75 -4.93 -10.47 -1.58
N ASP A 76 -5.88 -10.38 -2.51
CA ASP A 76 -7.16 -9.71 -2.27
C ASP A 76 -7.99 -10.43 -1.19
N LEU A 77 -7.99 -11.76 -1.15
CA LEU A 77 -8.69 -12.56 -0.14
C LEU A 77 -8.09 -12.35 1.26
N LEU A 78 -6.76 -12.38 1.38
CA LEU A 78 -6.07 -12.13 2.65
C LEU A 78 -6.29 -10.68 3.13
N GLU A 79 -6.37 -9.70 2.23
CA GLU A 79 -6.70 -8.32 2.59
C GLU A 79 -8.16 -8.15 3.10
N LEU A 80 -9.09 -9.00 2.67
CA LEU A 80 -10.45 -9.06 3.24
C LEU A 80 -10.44 -9.69 4.63
N PHE A 81 -9.71 -10.79 4.80
CA PHE A 81 -9.54 -11.46 6.09
C PHE A 81 -8.86 -10.54 7.11
N GLN A 82 -7.78 -9.85 6.73
CA GLN A 82 -7.06 -8.93 7.60
C GLN A 82 -7.97 -7.83 8.15
N PHE A 83 -8.92 -7.32 7.36
CA PHE A 83 -9.88 -6.32 7.82
C PHE A 83 -10.80 -6.88 8.91
N VAL A 84 -11.36 -8.08 8.69
CA VAL A 84 -12.22 -8.77 9.68
C VAL A 84 -11.44 -9.04 10.96
N PHE A 85 -10.21 -9.54 10.83
CA PHE A 85 -9.35 -9.82 11.97
C PHE A 85 -9.11 -8.55 12.81
N VAL A 86 -8.70 -7.45 12.17
CA VAL A 86 -8.43 -6.17 12.87
C VAL A 86 -9.67 -5.66 13.60
N VAL A 87 -10.84 -5.71 12.97
CA VAL A 87 -12.09 -5.23 13.57
C VAL A 87 -12.55 -6.15 14.71
N ALA A 88 -12.59 -7.47 14.49
CA ALA A 88 -13.02 -8.44 15.49
C ALA A 88 -12.07 -8.43 16.70
N PHE A 89 -10.76 -8.40 16.47
CA PHE A 89 -9.77 -8.34 17.54
C PHE A 89 -9.88 -7.04 18.35
N ALA A 90 -10.09 -5.89 17.69
CA ALA A 90 -10.33 -4.63 18.39
C ALA A 90 -11.60 -4.69 19.25
N ILE A 91 -12.69 -5.28 18.75
CA ILE A 91 -13.94 -5.46 19.52
C ILE A 91 -13.68 -6.33 20.75
N ILE A 92 -13.08 -7.52 20.57
CA ILE A 92 -12.75 -8.45 21.66
C ILE A 92 -11.92 -7.76 22.73
N LEU A 93 -10.88 -7.02 22.35
CA LEU A 93 -10.06 -6.27 23.31
C LEU A 93 -10.87 -5.22 24.07
N THR A 94 -11.82 -4.54 23.42
CA THR A 94 -12.63 -3.50 24.08
C THR A 94 -13.79 -4.00 24.93
N THR A 95 -14.36 -5.17 24.62
CA THR A 95 -15.58 -5.67 25.29
C THR A 95 -15.35 -6.91 26.13
N CYS A 96 -14.55 -7.86 25.64
CA CYS A 96 -14.49 -9.20 26.23
C CYS A 96 -13.39 -9.35 27.27
N VAL A 97 -12.43 -8.43 27.32
CA VAL A 97 -11.28 -8.50 28.23
C VAL A 97 -11.59 -7.71 29.49
N ASP A 98 -11.70 -8.41 30.64
CA ASP A 98 -11.75 -7.74 31.93
C ASP A 98 -10.34 -7.30 32.37
N TYR A 99 -10.02 -6.04 32.07
CA TYR A 99 -8.74 -5.44 32.43
C TYR A 99 -8.52 -5.33 33.95
N ARG A 100 -9.58 -5.40 34.78
CA ARG A 100 -9.41 -5.39 36.24
C ARG A 100 -8.80 -6.70 36.70
N ILE A 101 -9.37 -7.82 36.26
CA ILE A 101 -8.83 -9.16 36.55
C ILE A 101 -7.42 -9.31 35.97
N LEU A 102 -7.19 -8.80 34.75
CA LEU A 102 -5.89 -8.86 34.09
C LEU A 102 -4.79 -8.10 34.86
N PHE A 103 -5.09 -6.90 35.37
CA PHE A 103 -4.08 -6.06 36.02
C PHE A 103 -3.91 -6.33 37.51
N ASP A 104 -4.99 -6.67 38.23
CA ASP A 104 -4.91 -6.97 39.66
C ASP A 104 -4.37 -8.40 39.92
N GLY A 105 -4.44 -9.28 38.91
CA GLY A 105 -3.87 -10.64 38.94
C GLY A 105 -4.51 -11.57 39.96
N ARG A 106 -5.63 -11.16 40.56
CA ARG A 106 -6.35 -11.91 41.61
C ARG A 106 -7.81 -12.06 41.21
N ILE A 107 -8.19 -13.28 40.89
CA ILE A 107 -9.58 -13.71 41.03
C ILE A 107 -9.71 -14.13 42.50
N ALA A 108 -10.80 -13.73 43.16
CA ALA A 108 -10.94 -13.81 44.62
C ALA A 108 -10.59 -15.17 45.26
N ASP A 109 -10.55 -16.26 44.49
CA ASP A 109 -10.26 -17.62 44.97
C ASP A 109 -9.18 -18.41 44.18
N MET A 110 -8.45 -17.80 43.22
CA MET A 110 -7.40 -18.49 42.45
C MET A 110 -6.06 -17.73 42.43
N THR A 111 -4.97 -18.47 42.70
CA THR A 111 -3.60 -17.91 42.81
C THR A 111 -2.97 -17.51 41.48
N ARG A 112 -3.53 -17.96 40.35
CA ARG A 112 -3.11 -17.57 38.99
C ARG A 112 -4.32 -17.62 38.06
N ALA A 113 -4.80 -16.46 37.63
CA ALA A 113 -5.81 -16.37 36.56
C ALA A 113 -5.22 -16.91 35.25
N SER A 114 -5.94 -17.81 34.58
CA SER A 114 -5.61 -18.20 33.21
C SER A 114 -6.16 -17.15 32.23
N LEU A 115 -5.59 -17.06 31.02
CA LEU A 115 -6.08 -16.12 30.00
C LEU A 115 -7.57 -16.32 29.67
N TRP A 116 -8.07 -17.54 29.81
CA TRP A 116 -9.47 -17.87 29.57
C TRP A 116 -10.40 -17.30 30.64
N ASP A 117 -9.91 -17.10 31.87
CA ASP A 117 -10.69 -16.50 32.94
C ASP A 117 -10.83 -14.98 32.79
N VAL A 118 -9.92 -14.35 32.02
CA VAL A 118 -9.92 -12.91 31.74
C VAL A 118 -10.85 -12.56 30.57
N ILE A 119 -11.04 -13.51 29.65
CA ILE A 119 -11.86 -13.33 28.46
C ILE A 119 -13.27 -13.84 28.77
N ASP A 120 -14.10 -12.97 29.31
CA ASP A 120 -15.51 -13.27 29.51
C ASP A 120 -16.33 -12.76 28.32
N CYS A 121 -16.57 -13.66 27.37
CA CYS A 121 -17.51 -13.44 26.26
C CYS A 121 -18.93 -13.92 26.59
N SER A 122 -19.17 -14.43 27.81
CA SER A 122 -20.47 -14.97 28.18
C SER A 122 -21.44 -13.82 28.43
N GLY A 123 -22.63 -13.87 27.80
CA GLY A 123 -23.61 -12.78 27.77
C GLY A 123 -24.18 -12.36 29.14
N ASP A 124 -23.77 -13.01 30.22
CA ASP A 124 -24.18 -12.70 31.60
C ASP A 124 -23.28 -11.63 32.24
N GLY A 125 -22.07 -11.44 31.75
CA GLY A 125 -21.15 -10.40 32.20
C GLY A 125 -21.45 -9.05 31.57
N ALA A 126 -21.56 -7.99 32.39
CA ALA A 126 -21.74 -6.60 31.94
C ALA A 126 -20.67 -6.11 30.92
N ALA A 127 -19.58 -6.85 30.77
CA ALA A 127 -18.49 -6.59 29.82
C ALA A 127 -18.91 -6.82 28.35
N CYS A 128 -19.73 -7.83 28.07
CA CYS A 128 -20.13 -8.17 26.70
C CYS A 128 -21.35 -7.38 26.19
N SER A 129 -21.76 -6.33 26.91
CA SER A 129 -22.87 -5.50 26.47
C SER A 129 -22.42 -4.56 25.36
N LEU A 130 -22.89 -4.79 24.12
CA LEU A 130 -22.91 -3.81 23.03
C LEU A 130 -23.72 -2.53 23.37
N SER A 131 -23.93 -2.21 24.66
CA SER A 131 -24.63 -1.03 25.15
C SER A 131 -24.06 0.28 24.63
N ASN A 132 -22.76 0.35 24.30
CA ASN A 132 -22.18 1.58 23.79
C ASN A 132 -22.69 1.85 22.35
N PRO A 133 -23.53 2.88 22.14
CA PRO A 133 -24.10 3.16 20.82
C PRO A 133 -23.02 3.45 19.77
N TRP A 134 -21.88 4.01 20.16
CA TRP A 134 -20.77 4.28 19.25
C TRP A 134 -20.14 2.99 18.70
N MET A 135 -20.10 1.93 19.50
CA MET A 135 -19.59 0.63 19.06
C MET A 135 -20.55 -0.02 18.06
N ILE A 136 -21.86 0.08 18.29
CA ILE A 136 -22.86 -0.39 17.33
C ILE A 136 -22.70 0.36 15.99
N VAL A 137 -22.57 1.70 16.03
CA VAL A 137 -22.38 2.52 14.83
C VAL A 137 -21.10 2.15 14.08
N THR A 138 -19.98 1.94 14.78
CA THR A 138 -18.70 1.56 14.15
C THR A 138 -18.79 0.18 13.52
N ILE A 139 -19.45 -0.78 14.15
CA ILE A 139 -19.68 -2.13 13.61
C ILE A 139 -20.55 -2.10 12.36
N ILE A 140 -21.63 -1.30 12.36
CA ILE A 140 -22.50 -1.12 11.17
C ILE A 140 -21.69 -0.53 10.02
N PHE A 141 -20.89 0.51 10.27
CA PHE A 141 -20.08 1.11 9.21
C PHE A 141 -19.01 0.14 8.69
N ALA A 142 -18.35 -0.60 9.59
CA ALA A 142 -17.35 -1.61 9.24
C ALA A 142 -17.96 -2.76 8.42
N SER A 143 -19.17 -3.22 8.75
CA SER A 143 -19.85 -4.30 8.04
C SER A 143 -20.31 -3.86 6.65
N VAL A 144 -20.88 -2.66 6.50
CA VAL A 144 -21.24 -2.09 5.20
C VAL A 144 -20.00 -1.90 4.32
N PHE A 145 -18.92 -1.39 4.90
CA PHE A 145 -17.65 -1.22 4.18
C PHE A 145 -17.05 -2.56 3.75
N TRP A 146 -17.08 -3.57 4.62
CA TRP A 146 -16.60 -4.92 4.31
C TRP A 146 -17.44 -5.58 3.22
N LEU A 147 -18.77 -5.49 3.31
CA LEU A 147 -19.69 -6.02 2.29
C LEU A 147 -19.43 -5.38 0.92
N HIS A 148 -19.24 -4.06 0.87
CA HIS A 148 -18.87 -3.39 -0.37
C HIS A 148 -17.52 -3.87 -0.92
N ARG A 149 -16.52 -4.11 -0.06
CA ARG A 149 -15.24 -4.70 -0.48
C ARG A 149 -15.40 -6.13 -0.99
N LEU A 150 -16.26 -6.93 -0.36
CA LEU A 150 -16.56 -8.31 -0.77
C LEU A 150 -17.25 -8.35 -2.14
N VAL A 151 -18.28 -7.53 -2.37
CA VAL A 151 -18.93 -7.42 -3.69
C VAL A 151 -17.92 -7.01 -4.76
N ARG A 152 -17.07 -6.02 -4.45
CA ARG A 152 -15.99 -5.60 -5.35
C ARG A 152 -14.98 -6.72 -5.61
N PHE A 153 -14.66 -7.55 -4.63
CA PHE A 153 -13.79 -8.71 -4.80
C PHE A 153 -14.37 -9.70 -5.81
N PHE A 154 -15.66 -10.06 -5.70
CA PHE A 154 -16.31 -10.95 -6.67
C PHE A 154 -16.32 -10.36 -8.08
N TYR A 155 -16.64 -9.07 -8.22
CA TYR A 155 -16.55 -8.39 -9.51
C TYR A 155 -15.13 -8.39 -10.09
N ARG A 156 -14.10 -8.15 -9.26
CA ARG A 156 -12.71 -8.27 -9.71
C ARG A 156 -12.37 -9.69 -10.13
N CYS A 157 -12.84 -10.71 -9.40
CA CYS A 157 -12.61 -12.09 -9.75
C CYS A 157 -13.15 -12.42 -11.14
N THR A 158 -14.38 -11.99 -11.47
CA THR A 158 -14.94 -12.23 -12.81
C THR A 158 -14.12 -11.55 -13.90
N VAL A 159 -13.77 -10.28 -13.70
CA VAL A 159 -12.94 -9.53 -14.66
C VAL A 159 -11.56 -10.15 -14.84
N PHE A 160 -10.89 -10.57 -13.77
CA PHE A 160 -9.56 -11.16 -13.86
C PHE A 160 -9.57 -12.61 -14.36
N LEU A 161 -10.68 -13.34 -14.24
CA LEU A 161 -10.87 -14.62 -14.93
C LEU A 161 -10.93 -14.42 -16.44
N ASP A 162 -11.62 -13.39 -16.90
CA ASP A 162 -11.65 -13.02 -18.32
C ASP A 162 -10.23 -12.65 -18.80
N ILE A 163 -9.51 -11.81 -18.05
CA ILE A 163 -8.11 -11.46 -18.39
C ILE A 163 -7.21 -12.70 -18.39
N ARG A 164 -7.38 -13.61 -17.43
CA ARG A 164 -6.65 -14.89 -17.42
C ARG A 164 -6.92 -15.66 -18.72
N ASN A 165 -8.19 -15.82 -19.09
CA ASN A 165 -8.55 -16.48 -20.35
C ASN A 165 -7.88 -15.80 -21.55
N PHE A 166 -7.85 -14.47 -21.59
CA PHE A 166 -7.13 -13.72 -22.64
C PHE A 166 -5.63 -14.04 -22.70
N TYR A 167 -4.94 -14.11 -21.55
CA TYR A 167 -3.53 -14.50 -21.49
C TYR A 167 -3.29 -15.91 -22.05
N TYR A 168 -4.13 -16.87 -21.67
CA TYR A 168 -4.01 -18.26 -22.11
C TYR A 168 -4.38 -18.43 -23.61
N THR A 169 -5.51 -17.87 -24.07
CA THR A 169 -6.02 -18.12 -25.43
C THR A 169 -5.36 -17.23 -26.48
N VAL A 170 -5.19 -15.94 -26.20
CA VAL A 170 -4.75 -14.94 -27.19
C VAL A 170 -3.24 -14.76 -27.18
N LEU A 171 -2.67 -14.47 -26.00
CA LEU A 171 -1.24 -14.22 -25.85
C LEU A 171 -0.42 -15.51 -25.82
N LYS A 172 -1.07 -16.66 -25.57
CA LYS A 172 -0.45 -17.98 -25.40
C LYS A 172 0.64 -17.94 -24.33
N VAL A 173 0.32 -17.34 -23.18
CA VAL A 173 1.23 -17.20 -22.04
C VAL A 173 0.57 -17.85 -20.83
N GLU A 174 1.26 -18.83 -20.25
CA GLU A 174 0.84 -19.45 -18.99
C GLU A 174 1.25 -18.60 -17.78
N ASP A 175 0.51 -18.71 -16.68
CA ASP A 175 0.81 -18.00 -15.42
C ASP A 175 2.22 -18.29 -14.88
N SER A 176 2.76 -19.48 -15.14
CA SER A 176 4.10 -19.91 -14.76
C SER A 176 5.19 -19.05 -15.42
N MET A 177 4.98 -18.64 -16.67
CA MET A 177 5.91 -17.87 -17.49
C MET A 177 5.89 -16.38 -17.15
N LEU A 178 4.80 -15.85 -16.60
CA LEU A 178 4.64 -14.43 -16.28
C LEU A 178 5.75 -13.89 -15.36
N ARG A 179 6.27 -14.73 -14.45
CA ARG A 179 7.34 -14.31 -13.53
C ARG A 179 8.68 -14.03 -14.22
N ASN A 180 8.93 -14.69 -15.35
CA ASN A 180 10.19 -14.59 -16.10
C ASN A 180 10.07 -13.65 -17.30
N MET A 181 8.87 -13.16 -17.59
CA MET A 181 8.58 -12.33 -18.75
C MET A 181 8.59 -10.86 -18.34
N THR A 182 9.16 -10.01 -19.19
CA THR A 182 9.12 -8.57 -18.95
C THR A 182 7.81 -7.97 -19.46
N TRP A 183 7.44 -6.79 -18.96
CA TRP A 183 6.27 -6.08 -19.50
C TRP A 183 6.44 -5.74 -20.99
N TYR A 184 7.68 -5.52 -21.42
CA TYR A 184 8.01 -5.31 -22.83
C TYR A 184 7.60 -6.53 -23.69
N ASP A 185 7.91 -7.74 -23.24
CA ASP A 185 7.54 -8.97 -23.97
C ASP A 185 6.02 -9.16 -24.03
N VAL A 186 5.28 -8.81 -22.97
CA VAL A 186 3.80 -8.80 -22.98
C VAL A 186 3.30 -7.79 -24.02
N GLN A 187 3.88 -6.60 -24.03
CA GLN A 187 3.49 -5.52 -24.91
C GLN A 187 3.75 -5.85 -26.38
N ASP A 188 4.90 -6.45 -26.69
CA ASP A 188 5.24 -6.88 -28.05
C ASP A 188 4.22 -7.89 -28.57
N ARG A 189 3.90 -8.90 -27.75
CA ARG A 189 2.83 -9.87 -28.05
C ARG A 189 1.46 -9.22 -28.22
N LEU A 190 1.13 -8.20 -27.42
CA LEU A 190 -0.13 -7.45 -27.58
C LEU A 190 -0.18 -6.71 -28.92
N CYS A 191 0.92 -6.11 -29.34
CA CYS A 191 1.03 -5.43 -30.64
C CYS A 191 0.91 -6.42 -31.79
N ASP A 192 1.61 -7.56 -31.73
CA ASP A 192 1.57 -8.63 -32.74
C ASP A 192 0.20 -9.27 -32.88
N LYS A 193 -0.47 -9.53 -31.75
CA LYS A 193 -1.80 -10.16 -31.73
C LYS A 193 -2.93 -9.17 -32.00
N ASN A 194 -2.68 -7.87 -32.07
CA ASN A 194 -3.74 -6.91 -32.41
C ASN A 194 -4.29 -7.12 -33.84
N ALA A 195 -3.44 -7.49 -34.80
CA ALA A 195 -3.86 -7.70 -36.19
C ALA A 195 -4.92 -8.81 -36.35
N PRO A 196 -4.74 -10.03 -35.79
CA PRO A 196 -5.75 -11.09 -35.92
C PRO A 196 -7.01 -10.85 -35.08
N TYR A 197 -6.91 -10.27 -33.88
CA TYR A 197 -8.05 -10.14 -32.96
C TYR A 197 -8.82 -8.82 -33.08
N LYS A 198 -8.30 -7.83 -33.84
CA LYS A 198 -8.88 -6.48 -33.99
C LYS A 198 -9.33 -5.88 -32.64
N LEU A 199 -8.45 -5.93 -31.63
CA LEU A 199 -8.75 -5.43 -30.28
C LEU A 199 -9.12 -3.94 -30.32
N CYS A 200 -8.46 -3.16 -31.18
CA CYS A 200 -8.80 -1.76 -31.42
C CYS A 200 -9.65 -1.58 -32.69
N ILE A 201 -10.87 -1.06 -32.55
CA ILE A 201 -11.78 -0.75 -33.67
C ILE A 201 -11.20 0.37 -34.55
N GLN A 202 -10.58 1.38 -33.92
CA GLN A 202 -10.28 2.66 -34.57
C GLN A 202 -8.92 2.71 -35.26
N LYS A 203 -7.99 1.82 -34.90
CA LYS A 203 -6.64 1.77 -35.47
C LYS A 203 -6.29 0.33 -35.83
N SER A 204 -5.89 0.10 -37.08
CA SER A 204 -5.43 -1.20 -37.58
C SER A 204 -4.18 -1.70 -36.85
N HIS A 205 -3.29 -0.79 -36.47
CA HIS A 205 -2.06 -1.11 -35.74
C HIS A 205 -2.09 -0.47 -34.35
N LEU A 206 -1.96 -1.30 -33.32
CA LEU A 206 -1.79 -0.88 -31.93
C LEU A 206 -0.30 -0.63 -31.69
N THR A 207 0.07 0.58 -31.29
CA THR A 207 1.46 0.88 -30.92
C THR A 207 1.69 0.70 -29.43
N SER A 208 2.94 0.48 -29.03
CA SER A 208 3.34 0.47 -27.61
C SER A 208 2.89 1.75 -26.90
N MET A 209 3.06 2.90 -27.55
CA MET A 209 2.66 4.20 -27.03
C MET A 209 1.14 4.30 -26.80
N ASP A 210 0.31 3.72 -27.69
CA ASP A 210 -1.14 3.70 -27.49
C ASP A 210 -1.51 2.93 -26.21
N ILE A 211 -0.85 1.81 -25.92
CA ILE A 211 -1.07 1.03 -24.68
C ILE A 211 -0.70 1.86 -23.45
N TYR A 212 0.46 2.53 -23.45
CA TYR A 212 0.89 3.40 -22.36
C TYR A 212 -0.10 4.53 -22.10
N GLN A 213 -0.56 5.22 -23.15
CA GLN A 213 -1.52 6.32 -23.02
C GLN A 213 -2.86 5.86 -22.46
N ARG A 214 -3.31 4.65 -22.79
CA ARG A 214 -4.56 4.07 -22.27
C ARG A 214 -4.43 3.70 -20.79
N ILE A 215 -3.35 3.04 -20.39
CA ILE A 215 -3.08 2.67 -18.98
C ILE A 215 -2.89 3.92 -18.11
N LEU A 216 -2.14 4.91 -18.61
CA LEU A 216 -1.65 6.03 -17.83
C LEU A 216 -2.47 7.32 -17.98
N ARG A 217 -3.57 7.31 -18.76
CA ARG A 217 -4.37 8.51 -19.11
C ARG A 217 -4.59 9.43 -17.91
N ARG A 218 -5.26 8.92 -16.87
CA ARG A 218 -5.63 9.67 -15.65
C ARG A 218 -4.40 10.03 -14.82
N LYS A 219 -3.39 9.17 -14.82
CA LYS A 219 -2.15 9.36 -14.08
C LYS A 219 -1.32 10.51 -14.64
N ASN A 220 -1.25 10.62 -15.96
CA ASN A 220 -0.61 11.72 -16.65
C ASN A 220 -1.28 13.07 -16.34
N TYR A 221 -2.62 13.12 -16.23
CA TYR A 221 -3.32 14.31 -15.76
C TYR A 221 -2.92 14.68 -14.33
N MET A 222 -2.81 13.70 -13.43
CA MET A 222 -2.36 13.93 -12.06
C MET A 222 -0.93 14.47 -12.00
N VAL A 223 0.00 13.88 -12.76
CA VAL A 223 1.39 14.36 -12.89
C VAL A 223 1.42 15.81 -13.41
N ALA A 224 0.65 16.12 -14.46
CA ALA A 224 0.57 17.47 -14.99
C ALA A 224 0.03 18.48 -13.97
N MET A 225 -0.98 18.10 -13.18
CA MET A 225 -1.55 18.96 -12.14
C MET A 225 -0.54 19.24 -11.01
N PHE A 226 0.26 18.26 -10.61
CA PHE A 226 1.33 18.47 -9.63
C PHE A 226 2.46 19.33 -10.17
N ASN A 227 2.96 19.04 -11.38
CA ASN A 227 4.08 19.78 -11.97
C ASN A 227 3.72 21.26 -12.23
N LYS A 228 2.45 21.54 -12.53
CA LYS A 228 1.93 22.92 -12.69
C LYS A 228 1.56 23.59 -11.36
N GLY A 229 1.68 22.92 -10.22
CA GLY A 229 1.36 23.47 -8.91
C GLY A 229 -0.13 23.81 -8.71
N LEU A 230 -1.03 23.14 -9.44
CA LEU A 230 -2.48 23.40 -9.38
C LEU A 230 -3.14 22.84 -8.11
N LEU A 231 -2.46 21.92 -7.42
CA LEU A 231 -2.97 21.23 -6.24
C LEU A 231 -2.33 21.80 -4.97
N PRO A 232 -3.10 22.04 -3.89
CA PRO A 232 -2.61 22.66 -2.66
C PRO A 232 -1.88 21.63 -1.79
N VAL A 233 -0.68 21.23 -2.22
CA VAL A 233 0.14 20.23 -1.48
C VAL A 233 1.10 20.90 -0.48
N ARG A 234 1.48 22.16 -0.74
CA ARG A 234 2.40 22.92 0.10
C ARG A 234 1.61 23.80 1.05
N LEU A 235 1.79 23.56 2.35
CA LEU A 235 1.16 24.30 3.43
C LEU A 235 2.25 25.07 4.19
N LYS A 236 2.04 26.36 4.41
CA LYS A 236 2.90 27.20 5.24
C LYS A 236 2.40 27.13 6.67
N LEU A 237 3.10 26.37 7.51
CA LEU A 237 2.78 26.27 8.94
C LEU A 237 3.61 27.29 9.72
N PRO A 238 3.03 27.97 10.73
CA PRO A 238 3.81 28.79 11.63
C PRO A 238 4.86 27.92 12.34
N LEU A 239 6.08 28.45 12.53
CA LEU A 239 7.25 27.82 13.16
C LEU A 239 7.99 26.74 12.33
N ILE A 240 7.29 25.89 11.59
CA ILE A 240 7.92 24.77 10.84
C ILE A 240 8.35 25.19 9.42
N GLY A 241 7.64 26.15 8.83
CA GLY A 241 7.87 26.60 7.44
C GLY A 241 6.99 25.88 6.42
N ASP A 242 7.53 25.69 5.20
CA ASP A 242 6.83 25.03 4.09
C ASP A 242 6.80 23.51 4.27
N VAL A 243 5.63 22.94 4.55
CA VAL A 243 5.42 21.50 4.70
C VAL A 243 4.66 20.95 3.48
N CYS A 244 5.11 19.80 2.98
CA CYS A 244 4.45 19.10 1.89
C CYS A 244 3.51 18.01 2.44
N PHE A 245 2.20 18.19 2.26
CA PHE A 245 1.16 17.28 2.74
C PHE A 245 0.51 16.51 1.58
N MET A 246 1.12 15.37 1.20
CA MET A 246 0.56 14.43 0.24
C MET A 246 0.43 13.05 0.87
N THR A 247 -0.74 12.75 1.41
CA THR A 247 -1.05 11.42 1.95
C THR A 247 -1.78 10.57 0.92
N LEU A 248 -1.81 9.25 1.14
CA LEU A 248 -2.58 8.35 0.29
C LEU A 248 -4.09 8.68 0.32
N GLY A 249 -4.63 9.06 1.47
CA GLY A 249 -6.03 9.47 1.61
C GLY A 249 -6.34 10.75 0.85
N PHE A 250 -5.41 11.72 0.86
CA PHE A 250 -5.56 12.93 0.06
C PHE A 250 -5.50 12.63 -1.44
N LYS A 251 -4.53 11.81 -1.89
CA LYS A 251 -4.47 11.31 -3.28
C LYS A 251 -5.79 10.66 -3.70
N PHE A 252 -6.35 9.78 -2.86
CA PHE A 252 -7.60 9.09 -3.15
C PHE A 252 -8.76 10.08 -3.34
N ASN A 253 -8.85 11.10 -2.49
CA ASN A 253 -9.85 12.16 -2.63
C ASN A 253 -9.69 12.96 -3.91
N LEU A 254 -8.45 13.28 -4.31
CA LEU A 254 -8.18 13.95 -5.59
C LEU A 254 -8.57 13.08 -6.78
N GLU A 255 -8.25 11.78 -6.75
CA GLU A 255 -8.66 10.86 -7.81
C GLU A 255 -10.18 10.74 -7.88
N LEU A 256 -10.88 10.65 -6.75
CA LEU A 256 -12.33 10.62 -6.67
C LEU A 256 -12.96 11.93 -7.17
N LEU A 257 -12.34 13.08 -6.90
CA LEU A 257 -12.82 14.38 -7.39
C LEU A 257 -12.68 14.51 -8.92
N PHE A 258 -11.53 14.10 -9.47
CA PHE A 258 -11.18 14.40 -10.87
C PHE A 258 -11.42 13.26 -11.85
N PHE A 259 -11.57 12.01 -11.41
CA PHE A 259 -11.60 10.85 -12.33
C PHE A 259 -12.74 9.87 -12.08
N TRP A 260 -13.34 9.84 -10.89
CA TRP A 260 -14.34 8.83 -10.54
C TRP A 260 -15.65 9.45 -10.09
N GLY A 261 -16.78 8.87 -10.52
CA GLY A 261 -18.11 9.32 -10.13
C GLY A 261 -18.74 10.35 -11.08
N PRO A 262 -20.04 10.64 -10.90
CA PRO A 262 -20.84 11.44 -11.83
C PRO A 262 -20.45 12.93 -11.85
N TRP A 263 -19.86 13.44 -10.78
CA TRP A 263 -19.35 14.82 -10.65
C TRP A 263 -18.02 15.05 -11.37
N ALA A 264 -17.28 13.99 -11.70
CA ALA A 264 -16.01 14.10 -12.38
C ALA A 264 -16.21 14.74 -13.78
N PRO A 265 -15.19 15.40 -14.34
CA PRO A 265 -15.27 16.02 -15.66
C PRO A 265 -15.31 15.01 -16.82
N TRP A 266 -15.26 13.71 -16.52
CA TRP A 266 -15.26 12.61 -17.48
C TRP A 266 -16.67 12.12 -17.75
N GLU A 267 -16.97 11.88 -19.02
CA GLU A 267 -18.22 11.24 -19.45
C GLU A 267 -18.05 9.72 -19.41
N ASN A 268 -16.95 9.24 -19.99
CA ASN A 268 -16.51 7.84 -19.97
C ASN A 268 -15.04 7.77 -19.57
N TYR A 269 -14.43 6.58 -19.54
CA TYR A 269 -13.02 6.41 -19.16
C TYR A 269 -12.03 7.24 -20.00
N TRP A 270 -12.35 7.45 -21.28
CA TRP A 270 -11.46 8.10 -22.26
C TRP A 270 -11.92 9.50 -22.71
N GLN A 271 -13.20 9.87 -22.50
CA GLN A 271 -13.80 11.10 -23.01
C GLN A 271 -14.16 12.10 -21.89
N LEU A 272 -13.72 13.34 -22.07
CA LEU A 272 -14.13 14.48 -21.25
C LEU A 272 -15.51 14.98 -21.70
N LYS A 273 -16.37 15.33 -20.74
CA LYS A 273 -17.68 15.96 -21.00
C LYS A 273 -17.52 17.19 -21.89
N ALA A 274 -18.41 17.36 -22.86
CA ALA A 274 -18.33 18.41 -23.87
C ALA A 274 -18.24 19.83 -23.27
N ASP A 275 -18.91 20.07 -22.14
CA ASP A 275 -18.93 21.36 -21.45
C ASP A 275 -17.54 21.83 -21.03
N TYR A 276 -16.65 20.92 -20.66
CA TYR A 276 -15.29 21.25 -20.22
C TYR A 276 -14.34 21.59 -21.39
N LYS A 277 -14.76 21.35 -22.64
CA LYS A 277 -13.99 21.70 -23.85
C LYS A 277 -14.24 23.14 -24.29
N ARG A 278 -15.41 23.71 -23.94
CA ARG A 278 -15.80 25.08 -24.31
C ARG A 278 -15.33 26.06 -23.24
N ARG A 279 -14.96 27.28 -23.65
CA ARG A 279 -14.62 28.36 -22.71
C ARG A 279 -15.87 29.00 -22.10
N ASP A 280 -16.96 28.98 -22.86
CA ASP A 280 -18.24 29.57 -22.51
C ASP A 280 -18.93 28.69 -21.45
N GLY A 281 -18.95 29.15 -20.20
CA GLY A 281 -19.45 28.38 -19.06
C GLY A 281 -18.42 28.08 -17.96
N ARG A 282 -17.18 28.55 -18.10
CA ARG A 282 -16.12 28.35 -17.10
C ARG A 282 -16.53 28.74 -15.67
N GLN A 283 -17.26 29.85 -15.49
CA GLN A 283 -17.73 30.28 -14.17
C GLN A 283 -18.73 29.27 -13.57
N LYS A 284 -19.71 28.82 -14.37
CA LYS A 284 -20.68 27.79 -13.94
C LYS A 284 -19.97 26.49 -13.53
N LEU A 285 -18.99 26.04 -14.32
CA LEU A 285 -18.19 24.85 -14.01
C LEU A 285 -17.33 25.02 -12.76
N ARG A 286 -16.72 26.20 -12.56
CA ARG A 286 -15.98 26.54 -11.35
C ARG A 286 -16.87 26.46 -10.11
N ASP A 287 -18.05 27.07 -10.17
CA ASP A 287 -18.97 27.12 -9.03
C ASP A 287 -19.54 25.72 -8.73
N HIS A 288 -19.81 24.91 -9.76
CA HIS A 288 -20.15 23.50 -9.58
C HIS A 288 -19.02 22.71 -8.91
N LEU A 289 -17.78 22.82 -9.40
CA LEU A 289 -16.63 22.15 -8.81
C LEU A 289 -16.40 22.58 -7.36
N SER A 290 -16.55 23.88 -7.05
CA SER A 290 -16.44 24.39 -5.68
C SER A 290 -17.48 23.76 -4.74
N ARG A 291 -18.74 23.62 -5.19
CA ARG A 291 -19.78 22.93 -4.41
C ARG A 291 -19.46 21.44 -4.20
N VAL A 292 -18.95 20.75 -5.22
CA VAL A 292 -18.55 19.34 -5.10
C VAL A 292 -17.42 19.19 -4.09
N ILE A 293 -16.39 20.04 -4.16
CA ILE A 293 -15.27 20.05 -3.21
C ILE A 293 -15.79 20.28 -1.77
N LEU A 294 -16.73 21.21 -1.58
CA LEU A 294 -17.34 21.47 -0.27
C LEU A 294 -18.03 20.20 0.30
N TRP A 295 -18.87 19.54 -0.50
CA TRP A 295 -19.53 18.29 -0.09
C TRP A 295 -18.55 17.18 0.22
N PHE A 296 -17.49 17.03 -0.58
CA PHE A 296 -16.40 16.10 -0.30
C PHE A 296 -15.71 16.40 1.02
N GLY A 297 -15.44 17.68 1.31
CA GLY A 297 -14.87 18.12 2.58
C GLY A 297 -15.77 17.75 3.76
N LEU A 298 -17.08 18.02 3.65
CA LEU A 298 -18.06 17.68 4.70
C LEU A 298 -18.16 16.17 4.95
N VAL A 299 -18.19 15.35 3.88
CA VAL A 299 -18.21 13.89 4.01
C VAL A 299 -16.92 13.36 4.65
N ASN A 300 -15.75 13.86 4.23
CA ASN A 300 -14.48 13.48 4.86
C ASN A 300 -14.42 13.90 6.34
N LEU A 301 -14.96 15.08 6.70
CA LEU A 301 -15.02 15.54 8.07
C LEU A 301 -15.92 14.65 8.93
N LEU A 302 -17.09 14.25 8.40
CA LEU A 302 -18.00 13.32 9.07
C LEU A 302 -17.36 11.95 9.30
N LEU A 303 -16.61 11.44 8.32
CA LEU A 303 -15.94 10.14 8.39
C LEU A 303 -14.59 10.16 9.12
N ALA A 304 -14.06 11.34 9.43
CA ALA A 304 -12.75 11.54 10.06
C ALA A 304 -12.53 10.68 11.33
N PRO A 305 -13.44 10.63 12.33
CA PRO A 305 -13.20 9.84 13.54
C PRO A 305 -13.07 8.34 13.24
N LEU A 306 -13.89 7.80 12.34
CA LEU A 306 -13.86 6.38 11.96
C LEU A 306 -12.55 6.03 11.22
N VAL A 307 -12.16 6.88 10.26
CA VAL A 307 -10.90 6.70 9.53
C VAL A 307 -9.70 6.82 10.48
N PHE A 308 -9.75 7.74 11.43
CA PHE A 308 -8.68 7.94 12.41
C PHE A 308 -8.49 6.72 13.31
N ILE A 309 -9.58 6.14 13.84
CA ILE A 309 -9.53 4.89 14.61
C ILE A 309 -8.90 3.77 13.77
N TRP A 310 -9.32 3.61 12.52
CA TRP A 310 -8.72 2.63 11.62
C TRP A 310 -7.22 2.84 11.40
N GLN A 311 -6.77 4.09 11.20
CA GLN A 311 -5.35 4.40 11.04
C GLN A 311 -4.54 4.08 12.31
N ILE A 312 -5.08 4.36 13.50
CA ILE A 312 -4.43 4.00 14.78
C ILE A 312 -4.30 2.48 14.89
N LEU A 313 -5.40 1.74 14.72
CA LEU A 313 -5.39 0.27 14.82
C LEU A 313 -4.42 -0.35 13.82
N TYR A 314 -4.48 0.09 12.55
CA TYR A 314 -3.58 -0.39 11.51
C TYR A 314 -2.12 -0.06 11.84
N CYS A 315 -1.84 1.14 12.34
CA CYS A 315 -0.50 1.56 12.75
C CYS A 315 0.03 0.69 13.90
N LEU A 316 -0.79 0.45 14.93
CA LEU A 316 -0.42 -0.38 16.07
C LEU A 316 -0.10 -1.82 15.63
N PHE A 317 -1.02 -2.46 14.91
CA PHE A 317 -0.84 -3.86 14.51
C PHE A 317 0.27 -4.08 13.48
N THR A 318 0.62 -3.06 12.70
CA THR A 318 1.68 -3.17 11.69
C THR A 318 3.04 -2.79 12.26
N TYR A 319 3.15 -1.66 12.95
CA TYR A 319 4.44 -1.06 13.30
C TYR A 319 4.93 -1.38 14.71
N VAL A 320 4.08 -1.78 15.67
CA VAL A 320 4.55 -2.09 17.03
C VAL A 320 5.49 -3.29 17.04
N GLU A 321 5.17 -4.33 16.27
CA GLU A 321 6.05 -5.50 16.15
C GLU A 321 7.37 -5.14 15.47
N MET A 322 7.33 -4.30 14.42
CA MET A 322 8.55 -3.80 13.78
C MET A 322 9.39 -2.95 14.72
N LEU A 323 8.76 -2.09 15.53
CA LEU A 323 9.43 -1.24 16.51
C LEU A 323 10.12 -2.07 17.60
N LYS A 324 9.50 -3.17 18.05
CA LYS A 324 10.08 -4.08 19.03
C LYS A 324 11.30 -4.82 18.47
N ARG A 325 11.24 -5.27 17.21
CA ARG A 325 12.32 -6.03 16.56
C ARG A 325 13.49 -5.16 16.15
N GLU A 326 13.22 -4.07 15.45
CA GLU A 326 14.23 -3.20 14.85
C GLU A 326 13.75 -1.73 14.88
N PRO A 327 14.02 -1.01 15.98
CA PRO A 327 13.58 0.38 16.12
C PRO A 327 14.21 1.32 15.08
N SER A 328 15.39 0.95 14.55
CA SER A 328 16.10 1.68 13.51
C SER A 328 15.32 1.81 12.20
N ILE A 329 14.35 0.92 11.92
CA ILE A 329 13.52 0.98 10.72
C ILE A 329 12.73 2.29 10.65
N LEU A 330 12.29 2.85 11.78
CA LEU A 330 11.57 4.13 11.80
C LEU A 330 12.45 5.32 11.37
N GLY A 331 13.76 5.23 11.57
CA GLY A 331 14.73 6.22 11.10
C GLY A 331 15.04 6.11 9.61
N THR A 332 14.68 4.98 8.96
CA THR A 332 14.90 4.81 7.52
C THR A 332 13.96 5.72 6.72
N ARG A 333 14.53 6.38 5.72
CA ARG A 333 13.77 7.29 4.85
C ARG A 333 13.09 6.49 3.75
N LYS A 334 11.98 7.00 3.23
CA LYS A 334 11.32 6.46 2.03
C LYS A 334 10.98 7.58 1.07
N TRP A 335 10.87 7.25 -0.22
CA TRP A 335 10.34 8.18 -1.22
C TRP A 335 8.92 8.60 -0.84
N SER A 336 8.71 9.90 -0.66
CA SER A 336 7.40 10.45 -0.30
C SER A 336 6.41 10.30 -1.46
N MET A 337 5.10 10.26 -1.16
CA MET A 337 4.08 10.19 -2.21
C MET A 337 4.12 11.41 -3.14
N TYR A 338 4.44 12.59 -2.60
CA TYR A 338 4.71 13.78 -3.41
C TYR A 338 5.91 13.58 -4.34
N GLY A 339 7.05 13.09 -3.80
CA GLY A 339 8.26 12.84 -4.60
C GLY A 339 8.01 11.87 -5.75
N ARG A 340 7.17 10.84 -5.54
CA ARG A 340 6.78 9.90 -6.59
C ARG A 340 6.02 10.55 -7.75
N TYR A 341 5.25 11.62 -7.54
CA TYR A 341 4.62 12.36 -8.64
C TYR A 341 5.55 13.41 -9.25
N PHE A 342 6.40 14.03 -8.43
CA PHE A 342 7.35 15.04 -8.86
C PHE A 342 8.44 14.47 -9.80
N PHE A 343 9.00 13.30 -9.48
CA PHE A 343 10.04 12.65 -10.28
C PHE A 343 9.51 11.79 -11.44
N ARG A 344 8.19 11.65 -11.54
CA ARG A 344 7.57 10.77 -12.55
C ARG A 344 7.52 11.46 -13.91
N HIS A 345 7.92 10.72 -14.93
CA HIS A 345 7.78 11.15 -16.31
C HIS A 345 6.36 10.92 -16.84
N PHE A 346 5.98 11.66 -17.88
CA PHE A 346 4.77 11.36 -18.62
C PHE A 346 4.90 10.02 -19.32
N ASN A 347 3.84 9.22 -19.31
CA ASN A 347 3.84 7.87 -19.87
C ASN A 347 4.91 6.94 -19.27
N GLU A 348 5.19 7.08 -17.97
CA GLU A 348 6.02 6.14 -17.22
C GLU A 348 5.12 5.21 -16.40
N LEU A 349 5.31 3.89 -16.51
CA LEU A 349 4.57 2.89 -15.73
C LEU A 349 5.06 2.82 -14.28
N ASP A 350 4.27 2.22 -13.39
CA ASP A 350 4.61 2.20 -11.96
C ASP A 350 5.88 1.43 -11.66
N HIS A 351 6.10 0.29 -12.32
CA HIS A 351 7.29 -0.52 -12.10
C HIS A 351 8.56 0.16 -12.63
N GLU A 352 8.48 0.90 -13.74
CA GLU A 352 9.60 1.69 -14.29
C GLU A 352 10.03 2.79 -13.31
N LEU A 353 9.06 3.54 -12.78
CA LEU A 353 9.31 4.54 -11.75
C LEU A 353 9.93 3.91 -10.50
N ASP A 354 9.37 2.78 -10.04
CA ASP A 354 9.87 2.08 -8.87
C ASP A 354 11.30 1.57 -9.05
N ASN A 355 11.65 1.06 -10.23
CA ASN A 355 13.00 0.63 -10.56
C ASN A 355 13.98 1.80 -10.47
N ARG A 356 13.67 2.94 -11.09
CA ARG A 356 14.50 4.17 -11.01
C ARG A 356 14.68 4.65 -9.58
N LEU A 357 13.58 4.71 -8.82
CA LEU A 357 13.60 5.15 -7.42
C LEU A 357 14.35 4.15 -6.51
N CYS A 358 14.31 2.84 -6.79
CA CYS A 358 15.13 1.83 -6.12
C CYS A 358 16.63 2.10 -6.36
N TYR A 359 17.06 2.28 -7.61
CA TYR A 359 18.47 2.56 -7.93
C TYR A 359 18.97 3.85 -7.27
N ALA A 360 18.11 4.88 -7.21
CA ALA A 360 18.44 6.15 -6.56
C ALA A 360 18.36 6.11 -5.02
N TYR A 361 17.82 5.05 -4.41
CA TYR A 361 17.56 5.01 -2.96
C TYR A 361 18.84 5.06 -2.13
N LYS A 362 19.81 4.19 -2.43
CA LYS A 362 21.10 4.11 -1.71
C LYS A 362 21.87 5.45 -1.75
N PRO A 363 22.15 6.05 -2.92
CA PRO A 363 22.85 7.33 -2.96
C PRO A 363 22.06 8.46 -2.28
N ALA A 364 20.73 8.50 -2.42
CA ALA A 364 19.91 9.51 -1.74
C ALA A 364 19.93 9.37 -0.21
N SER A 365 19.94 8.13 0.31
CA SER A 365 20.05 7.87 1.74
C SER A 365 21.40 8.32 2.30
N LEU A 366 22.49 7.98 1.60
CA LEU A 366 23.84 8.41 1.98
C LEU A 366 23.95 9.94 1.97
N TYR A 367 23.40 10.60 0.95
CA TYR A 367 23.36 12.05 0.88
C TYR A 367 22.67 12.66 2.11
N MET A 368 21.50 12.15 2.49
CA MET A 368 20.76 12.66 3.66
C MET A 368 21.48 12.37 4.98
N GLN A 369 22.26 11.29 5.07
CA GLN A 369 23.05 10.95 6.25
C GLN A 369 24.24 11.91 6.47
N MET A 370 24.76 12.55 5.41
CA MET A 370 25.80 13.57 5.54
C MET A 370 25.29 14.81 6.31
N PHE A 371 24.00 15.10 6.25
CA PHE A 371 23.35 16.23 6.93
C PHE A 371 22.70 15.79 8.24
N TYR A 372 23.52 15.36 9.20
CA TYR A 372 23.08 15.09 10.56
C TYR A 372 23.05 16.37 11.40
N SER A 373 22.27 16.35 12.47
CA SER A 373 22.23 17.44 13.44
C SER A 373 23.21 17.15 14.58
N SER A 374 24.30 17.91 14.66
CA SER A 374 25.31 17.73 15.73
C SER A 374 24.71 17.97 17.13
N THR A 375 23.73 18.87 17.27
CA THR A 375 23.03 19.10 18.54
C THR A 375 22.20 17.89 18.95
N ALA A 376 21.46 17.28 18.02
CA ALA A 376 20.70 16.06 18.28
C ALA A 376 21.62 14.89 18.66
N GLU A 377 22.79 14.78 18.01
CA GLU A 377 23.78 13.74 18.34
C GLU A 377 24.35 13.92 19.75
N ILE A 378 24.72 15.14 20.15
CA ILE A 378 25.22 15.42 21.51
C ILE A 378 24.16 15.04 22.56
N ILE A 379 22.90 15.41 22.32
CA ILE A 379 21.80 15.07 23.23
C ILE A 379 21.63 13.54 23.28
N ALA A 380 21.56 12.88 22.12
CA ALA A 380 21.38 11.44 22.03
C ALA A 380 22.50 10.66 22.73
N LYS A 381 23.76 11.07 22.57
CA LYS A 381 24.92 10.45 23.26
C LYS A 381 24.80 10.54 24.78
N ASN A 382 24.45 11.71 25.31
CA ASN A 382 24.31 11.90 26.76
C ASN A 382 23.10 11.13 27.32
N VAL A 383 21.96 11.16 26.63
CA VAL A 383 20.75 10.42 27.05
C VAL A 383 20.99 8.90 26.96
N ALA A 384 21.62 8.43 25.89
CA ALA A 384 22.00 7.02 25.74
C ALA A 384 22.95 6.58 26.87
N PHE A 385 23.94 7.41 27.24
CA PHE A 385 24.84 7.10 28.34
C PHE A 385 24.09 6.89 29.66
N VAL A 386 23.21 7.83 30.05
CA VAL A 386 22.41 7.71 31.29
C VAL A 386 21.48 6.49 31.25
N ALA A 387 20.77 6.28 30.14
CA ALA A 387 19.87 5.15 30.00
C ALA A 387 20.62 3.80 30.00
N SER A 388 21.78 3.74 29.36
CA SER A 388 22.63 2.54 29.34
C SER A 388 23.24 2.23 30.70
N ALA A 389 23.61 3.24 31.49
CA ALA A 389 24.09 3.04 32.86
C ALA A 389 23.00 2.44 33.75
N LEU A 390 21.78 2.99 33.70
CA LEU A 390 20.63 2.43 34.43
C LEU A 390 20.33 1.00 33.99
N PHE A 391 20.26 0.76 32.68
CA PHE A 391 20.03 -0.57 32.12
C PHE A 391 21.07 -1.58 32.60
N SER A 392 22.37 -1.24 32.49
CA SER A 392 23.47 -2.13 32.87
C SER A 392 23.45 -2.47 34.36
N VAL A 393 23.17 -1.50 35.24
CA VAL A 393 23.08 -1.75 36.69
C VAL A 393 21.96 -2.75 37.00
N PHE A 394 20.74 -2.52 36.49
CA PHE A 394 19.62 -3.43 36.72
C PHE A 394 19.83 -4.79 36.06
N PHE A 395 20.45 -4.82 34.88
CA PHE A 395 20.76 -6.06 34.18
C PHE A 395 21.77 -6.91 34.96
N ILE A 396 22.86 -6.33 35.47
CA ILE A 396 23.84 -7.04 36.29
C ILE A 396 23.21 -7.55 37.59
N LEU A 397 22.40 -6.72 38.26
CA LEU A 397 21.68 -7.14 39.46
C LEU A 397 20.72 -8.31 39.16
N SER A 398 20.04 -8.28 38.01
CA SER A 398 19.14 -9.37 37.58
C SER A 398 19.88 -10.65 37.22
N ILE A 399 21.13 -10.56 36.74
CA ILE A 399 21.99 -11.73 36.51
C ILE A 399 22.47 -12.31 37.84
N TYR A 400 22.81 -11.45 38.81
CA TYR A 400 23.26 -11.90 40.12
C TYR A 400 22.13 -12.58 40.90
N ASP A 401 20.94 -11.99 40.85
CA ASP A 401 19.74 -12.52 41.49
C ASP A 401 18.50 -12.24 40.62
N GLU A 402 17.89 -13.32 40.12
CA GLU A 402 16.68 -13.23 39.28
C GLU A 402 15.48 -12.64 40.04
N ASP A 403 15.46 -12.69 41.38
CA ASP A 403 14.38 -12.10 42.18
C ASP A 403 14.30 -10.58 42.05
N VAL A 404 15.36 -9.92 41.59
CA VAL A 404 15.36 -8.48 41.26
C VAL A 404 14.34 -8.14 40.17
N LEU A 405 14.07 -9.06 39.24
CA LEU A 405 13.07 -8.84 38.18
C LEU A 405 11.63 -8.82 38.71
N ARG A 406 11.39 -9.41 39.89
CA ARG A 406 10.07 -9.42 40.55
C ARG A 406 9.78 -8.13 41.30
N VAL A 407 10.81 -7.32 41.57
CA VAL A 407 10.65 -6.03 42.24
C VAL A 407 9.83 -5.08 41.37
N HIS A 408 8.90 -4.37 42.02
CA HIS A 408 8.00 -3.44 41.35
C HIS A 408 8.77 -2.47 40.44
N ASN A 409 8.32 -2.34 39.20
CA ASN A 409 8.85 -1.46 38.14
C ASN A 409 10.25 -1.79 37.59
N VAL A 410 10.99 -2.79 38.09
CA VAL A 410 12.34 -3.09 37.54
C VAL A 410 12.27 -3.50 36.08
N LEU A 411 11.34 -4.40 35.72
CA LEU A 411 11.14 -4.79 34.32
C LEU A 411 10.70 -3.62 33.44
N GLN A 412 9.87 -2.71 33.97
CA GLN A 412 9.44 -1.51 33.26
C GLN A 412 10.62 -0.56 33.03
N LEU A 413 11.48 -0.37 34.03
CA LEU A 413 12.69 0.44 33.90
C LEU A 413 13.67 -0.16 32.90
N LEU A 414 13.87 -1.47 32.91
CA LEU A 414 14.74 -2.17 31.96
C LEU A 414 14.22 -2.03 30.52
N THR A 415 12.92 -2.20 30.31
CA THR A 415 12.29 -2.05 28.98
C THR A 415 12.31 -0.60 28.50
N ILE A 416 11.96 0.37 29.34
CA ILE A 416 11.98 1.80 28.99
C ILE A 416 13.42 2.26 28.68
N SER A 417 14.39 1.91 29.53
CA SER A 417 15.80 2.28 29.30
C SER A 417 16.34 1.64 28.01
N GLY A 418 16.02 0.36 27.75
CA GLY A 418 16.35 -0.31 26.49
C GLY A 418 15.74 0.40 25.27
N CYS A 419 14.47 0.77 25.33
CA CYS A 419 13.81 1.54 24.27
C CYS A 419 14.45 2.92 24.06
N ILE A 420 14.80 3.63 25.13
CA ILE A 420 15.47 4.94 25.05
C ILE A 420 16.85 4.81 24.39
N VAL A 421 17.66 3.83 24.81
CA VAL A 421 18.98 3.57 24.19
C VAL A 421 18.82 3.27 22.71
N ALA A 422 17.89 2.39 22.35
CA ALA A 422 17.64 2.04 20.96
C ALA A 422 17.18 3.25 20.12
N ALA A 423 16.34 4.12 20.69
CA ALA A 423 15.92 5.35 20.03
C ALA A 423 17.06 6.37 19.88
N CYS A 424 17.91 6.53 20.90
CA CYS A 424 19.06 7.42 20.83
C CYS A 424 20.08 6.97 19.78
N ASN A 425 20.30 5.65 19.65
CA ASN A 425 21.16 5.07 18.62
C ASN A 425 20.70 5.38 17.19
N MET A 426 19.43 5.79 16.96
CA MET A 426 18.98 6.24 15.65
C MET A 426 19.57 7.61 15.24
N PHE A 427 19.99 8.43 16.20
CA PHE A 427 20.54 9.76 15.96
C PHE A 427 22.07 9.80 15.99
N ILE A 428 22.71 8.77 16.56
CA ILE A 428 24.16 8.67 16.67
C ILE A 428 24.69 8.15 15.33
N GLN A 429 25.56 8.93 14.68
CA GLN A 429 26.23 8.46 13.48
C GLN A 429 27.17 7.30 13.83
N VAL A 430 27.08 6.22 13.06
CA VAL A 430 28.11 5.18 13.09
C VAL A 430 29.38 5.83 12.56
N SER A 431 30.38 5.98 13.42
CA SER A 431 31.75 6.28 12.99
C SER A 431 32.16 5.12 12.09
N ILE A 432 32.05 5.30 10.78
CA ILE A 432 32.71 4.40 9.83
C ILE A 432 34.19 4.62 10.10
N ASN A 433 34.76 3.76 10.94
CA ASN A 433 36.20 3.69 11.10
C ASN A 433 36.78 3.62 9.69
N SER A 434 37.60 4.61 9.37
CA SER A 434 38.33 4.84 8.14
C SER A 434 39.21 3.65 7.68
N HIS A 435 39.16 2.51 8.37
CA HIS A 435 39.81 1.26 8.01
C HIS A 435 39.04 0.40 7.00
N SER A 436 37.73 0.60 6.80
CA SER A 436 36.94 -0.22 5.86
C SER A 436 36.83 0.34 4.45
N ILE A 437 37.08 1.64 4.24
CA ILE A 437 37.01 2.30 2.93
C ILE A 437 38.36 2.20 2.17
N LEU A 438 39.41 1.66 2.79
CA LEU A 438 40.71 1.40 2.16
C LEU A 438 40.93 -0.06 1.74
N MET A 439 39.91 -0.93 1.84
CA MET A 439 39.99 -2.36 1.46
C MET A 439 38.95 -2.82 0.41
N GLN A 440 38.31 -1.89 -0.30
CA GLN A 440 37.62 -2.12 -1.57
C GLN A 440 38.19 -1.15 -2.59
#